data_AF-A0A813JQL6-F1
#
_entry.id   AF-A0A813JQL6-F1
#
_cell.length_a   1.000
_cell.length_b   1.000
_cell.length_c   1.000
_cell.angle_alpha   90.00
_cell.angle_beta   90.00
_cell.angle_gamma   90.00
#
_symmetry.space_group_name_H-M   'P 1'
#
loop_
_entity.id
_entity.type
_entity.pdbx_description
1 polymer ?
#
loop_
_entity_poly.entity_id
_entity_poly.type
_entity_poly.pdbx_seq_one_letter_code
_entity_poly.pdbx_strand_id
1 'polypeptide(L)'
;MERLSGGAADGVALVDAALREPASEEPWPPARTVDWDPSLVELTQSTRSRLPAAVAESWGRARQRANCGLFTEVQHAWVSVDSTLYLWDYCQENPAVLSVPADSAIISVAACAPRAGVFEGSLSSAA
;
A
#
# COMPACT_ATOMS: atom_id res chain seq x y z
N MET A 1 30.33 53.29 11.40
CA MET A 1 29.08 53.05 10.65
C MET A 1 29.48 52.55 9.28
N GLU A 2 29.89 51.28 9.19
CA GLU A 2 30.13 50.62 7.91
C GLU A 2 28.96 49.70 7.64
N ARG A 3 28.29 50.00 6.53
CA ARG A 3 27.10 49.34 6.03
C ARG A 3 27.52 48.55 4.79
N LEU A 4 26.87 47.38 4.61
CA LEU A 4 26.64 46.66 3.33
C LEU A 4 27.84 45.81 2.86
N SER A 5 27.73 44.60 2.32
CA SER A 5 26.59 43.77 1.90
C SER A 5 27.18 42.43 1.47
N GLY A 6 26.82 41.34 2.13
CA GLY A 6 27.20 39.98 1.70
C GLY A 6 26.00 39.07 1.85
N GLY A 7 25.09 39.08 0.88
CA GLY A 7 23.77 38.45 1.09
C GLY A 7 23.03 37.96 -0.14
N ALA A 8 23.65 37.86 -1.31
CA ALA A 8 22.97 37.34 -2.50
C ALA A 8 23.86 36.50 -3.40
N ALA A 9 25.09 36.94 -3.69
CA ALA A 9 26.00 36.20 -4.59
C ALA A 9 26.43 34.83 -4.05
N ASP A 10 26.56 34.70 -2.74
CA ASP A 10 26.99 33.47 -2.05
C ASP A 10 25.90 32.38 -2.09
N GLY A 11 24.63 32.79 -1.97
CA GLY A 11 23.49 31.87 -2.00
C GLY A 11 23.21 31.31 -3.38
N VAL A 12 23.37 32.12 -4.44
CA VAL A 12 23.17 31.68 -5.83
C VAL A 12 24.25 30.69 -6.24
N ALA A 13 25.50 30.90 -5.84
CA ALA A 13 26.59 29.95 -6.10
C ALA A 13 26.37 28.59 -5.41
N LEU A 14 25.75 28.58 -4.22
CA LEU A 14 25.42 27.35 -3.49
C LEU A 14 24.32 26.54 -4.19
N VAL A 15 23.26 27.21 -4.69
CA VAL A 15 22.20 26.52 -5.44
C VAL A 15 22.67 26.07 -6.82
N ASP A 16 23.54 26.83 -7.49
CA ASP A 16 24.15 26.42 -8.77
C ASP A 16 25.09 25.21 -8.57
N ALA A 17 25.79 25.15 -7.43
CA ALA A 17 26.58 24.00 -7.05
C ALA A 17 25.73 22.77 -6.67
N ALA A 18 24.55 22.96 -6.07
CA ALA A 18 23.63 21.88 -5.70
C ALA A 18 22.83 21.33 -6.89
N LEU A 19 22.51 22.18 -7.87
CA LEU A 19 21.79 21.81 -9.10
C LEU A 19 22.71 21.27 -10.20
N ARG A 20 24.03 21.48 -10.06
CA ARG A 20 25.03 20.85 -10.91
C ARG A 20 25.12 19.38 -10.53
N GLU A 21 24.33 18.57 -11.24
CA GLU A 21 24.43 17.12 -11.19
C GLU A 21 25.91 16.74 -11.33
N PRO A 22 26.52 16.09 -10.33
CA PRO A 22 27.88 15.66 -10.47
C PRO A 22 27.87 14.65 -11.62
N ALA A 23 28.67 14.92 -12.66
CA ALA A 23 28.92 13.99 -13.76
C ALA A 23 29.58 12.73 -13.17
N SER A 24 28.75 11.87 -12.59
CA SER A 24 29.16 10.71 -11.83
C SER A 24 28.82 9.52 -12.71
N GLU A 25 29.82 9.05 -13.44
CA GLU A 25 29.81 7.74 -14.10
C GLU A 25 29.91 6.59 -13.07
N GLU A 26 29.82 6.90 -11.77
CA GLU A 26 29.75 5.92 -10.71
C GLU A 26 28.32 5.41 -10.59
N PRO A 27 28.06 4.10 -10.84
CA PRO A 27 26.74 3.54 -10.67
C PRO A 27 26.33 3.72 -9.20
N TRP A 28 25.16 4.32 -8.98
CA TRP A 28 24.58 4.40 -7.64
C TRP A 28 24.69 3.04 -6.95
N PRO A 29 25.21 2.98 -5.70
CA PRO A 29 25.20 1.73 -4.96
C PRO A 29 23.76 1.23 -4.91
N PRO A 30 23.52 -0.09 -5.07
CA PRO A 30 22.18 -0.64 -5.03
C PRO A 30 21.54 -0.19 -3.72
N ALA A 31 20.32 0.33 -3.78
CA ALA A 31 19.59 0.82 -2.62
C ALA A 31 19.58 -0.27 -1.54
N ARG A 32 20.43 -0.12 -0.52
CA ARG A 32 20.45 -1.01 0.63
C ARG A 32 19.32 -0.59 1.55
N THR A 33 18.58 -1.57 2.05
CA THR A 33 17.61 -1.38 3.14
C THR A 33 18.34 -0.77 4.34
N VAL A 34 18.07 0.52 4.57
CA VAL A 34 18.26 1.31 5.80
C VAL A 34 19.66 1.36 6.41
N ASP A 35 20.59 2.11 5.80
CA ASP A 35 21.85 2.54 6.45
C ASP A 35 21.79 3.98 6.98
N TRP A 36 20.95 4.84 6.37
CA TRP A 36 20.95 6.29 6.64
C TRP A 36 20.08 6.73 7.83
N ASP A 37 19.13 5.89 8.25
CA ASP A 37 18.33 6.11 9.44
C ASP A 37 17.86 4.77 10.05
N PRO A 38 18.40 4.39 11.23
CA PRO A 38 18.04 3.14 11.89
C PRO A 38 16.64 3.15 12.50
N SER A 39 15.99 4.32 12.68
CA SER A 39 14.61 4.39 13.20
C SER A 39 13.58 3.99 12.14
N LEU A 40 13.93 4.08 10.84
CA LEU A 40 13.10 3.58 9.75
C LEU A 40 13.10 2.06 9.62
N VAL A 41 13.94 1.34 10.38
CA VAL A 41 13.98 -0.13 10.35
C VAL A 41 12.61 -0.71 10.69
N GLU A 42 11.85 -0.10 11.59
CA GLU A 42 10.50 -0.55 11.97
C GLU A 42 9.51 -0.39 10.82
N LEU A 43 9.65 0.63 9.98
CA LEU A 43 8.82 0.79 8.78
C LEU A 43 9.15 -0.25 7.70
N THR A 44 10.35 -0.84 7.76
CA THR A 44 10.75 -1.95 6.88
C THR A 44 10.40 -3.33 7.44
N GLN A 45 9.92 -3.42 8.68
CA GLN A 45 9.35 -4.64 9.25
C GLN A 45 7.98 -4.92 8.62
N SER A 46 7.98 -5.24 7.34
CA SER A 46 6.79 -5.71 6.65
C SER A 46 6.49 -7.12 7.13
N THR A 47 5.50 -7.27 8.01
CA THR A 47 4.91 -8.59 8.28
C THR A 47 4.41 -9.17 6.96
N ARG A 48 5.14 -10.15 6.42
CA ARG A 48 4.77 -10.81 5.17
C ARG A 48 3.70 -11.85 5.45
N SER A 49 2.43 -11.44 5.42
CA SER A 49 1.32 -12.38 5.29
C SER A 49 1.32 -12.95 3.87
N ARG A 50 1.36 -14.28 3.73
CA ARG A 50 1.31 -14.91 2.40
C ARG A 50 -0.13 -14.89 1.89
N LEU A 51 -0.27 -14.70 0.57
CA LEU A 51 -1.55 -14.88 -0.10
C LEU A 51 -1.99 -16.35 0.04
N PRO A 52 -3.24 -16.65 0.45
CA PRO A 52 -3.71 -18.03 0.53
C PRO A 52 -3.61 -18.75 -0.82
N ALA A 53 -3.25 -20.03 -0.80
CA ALA A 53 -2.96 -20.79 -2.02
C ALA A 53 -4.12 -20.79 -3.02
N ALA A 54 -5.36 -20.98 -2.55
CA ALA A 54 -6.55 -20.97 -3.39
C ALA A 54 -6.77 -19.64 -4.13
N VAL A 55 -6.38 -18.53 -3.49
CA VAL A 55 -6.46 -17.18 -4.08
C VAL A 55 -5.35 -16.99 -5.11
N ALA A 56 -4.12 -17.44 -4.80
CA ALA A 56 -2.99 -17.39 -5.73
C ALA A 56 -3.24 -18.20 -7.02
N GLU A 57 -3.81 -19.40 -6.89
CA GLU A 57 -4.18 -20.24 -8.03
C GLU A 57 -5.27 -19.60 -8.89
N SER A 58 -6.30 -19.02 -8.26
CA SER A 58 -7.37 -18.32 -8.97
C SER A 58 -6.84 -17.10 -9.69
N TRP A 59 -6.01 -16.29 -9.02
CA TRP A 59 -5.37 -15.12 -9.60
C TRP A 59 -4.60 -15.44 -10.88
N GLY A 60 -3.81 -16.52 -10.87
CA GLY A 60 -3.06 -16.97 -12.05
C GLY A 60 -3.95 -17.45 -13.22
N ARG A 61 -5.22 -17.76 -12.96
CA ARG A 61 -6.21 -18.21 -13.96
C ARG A 61 -7.19 -17.12 -14.39
N ALA A 62 -7.02 -15.88 -13.91
CA ALA A 62 -7.89 -14.76 -14.24
C ALA A 62 -8.01 -14.57 -15.76
N ARG A 63 -9.24 -14.45 -16.27
CA ARG A 63 -9.50 -14.31 -17.71
C ARG A 63 -9.81 -12.87 -18.12
N GLN A 64 -10.49 -12.14 -17.26
CA GLN A 64 -10.94 -10.78 -17.52
C GLN A 64 -10.22 -9.79 -16.61
N ARG A 65 -10.38 -9.93 -15.29
CA ARG A 65 -9.87 -8.96 -14.32
C ARG A 65 -9.53 -9.62 -13.00
N ALA A 66 -8.49 -9.10 -12.35
CA ALA A 66 -8.18 -9.42 -10.97
C ALA A 66 -7.82 -8.12 -10.23
N ASN A 67 -8.48 -7.88 -9.09
CA ASN A 67 -8.24 -6.72 -8.24
C ASN A 67 -8.05 -7.21 -6.79
N CYS A 68 -7.42 -6.38 -5.96
CA CYS A 68 -7.22 -6.68 -4.55
C CYS A 68 -7.25 -5.40 -3.70
N GLY A 69 -7.42 -5.59 -2.40
CA GLY A 69 -7.37 -4.49 -1.44
C GLY A 69 -7.45 -4.98 0.00
N LEU A 70 -7.51 -4.02 0.91
CA LEU A 70 -7.56 -4.25 2.35
C LEU A 70 -8.73 -3.49 2.96
N PHE A 71 -9.39 -4.13 3.92
CA PHE A 71 -10.28 -3.51 4.89
C PHE A 71 -9.56 -3.51 6.23
N THR A 72 -8.74 -2.48 6.45
CA THR A 72 -7.88 -2.36 7.63
C THR A 72 -8.68 -2.32 8.92
N GLU A 73 -9.83 -1.66 8.89
CA GLU A 73 -10.76 -1.49 10.02
C GLU A 73 -11.28 -2.81 10.60
N VAL A 74 -11.42 -3.83 9.75
CA VAL A 74 -11.85 -5.18 10.17
C VAL A 74 -10.73 -6.21 10.05
N GLN A 75 -9.49 -5.80 9.75
CA GLN A 75 -8.34 -6.68 9.56
C GLN A 75 -8.53 -7.77 8.48
N HIS A 76 -9.32 -7.47 7.44
CA HIS A 76 -9.53 -8.39 6.31
C HIS A 76 -8.87 -7.90 5.03
N ALA A 77 -8.38 -8.84 4.24
CA ALA A 77 -7.93 -8.63 2.88
C ALA A 77 -8.96 -9.20 1.93
N TRP A 78 -9.01 -8.65 0.72
CA TRP A 78 -9.87 -9.15 -0.33
C TRP A 78 -9.16 -9.21 -1.68
N VAL A 79 -9.57 -10.18 -2.48
CA VAL A 79 -9.17 -10.32 -3.89
C VAL A 79 -10.40 -10.69 -4.69
N SER A 80 -10.67 -9.98 -5.77
CA SER A 80 -11.66 -10.40 -6.76
C SER A 80 -10.94 -10.95 -7.98
N VAL A 81 -11.32 -12.15 -8.42
CA VAL A 81 -10.86 -12.74 -9.68
C VAL A 81 -12.07 -13.02 -10.55
N ASP A 82 -12.16 -12.34 -11.69
CA ASP A 82 -13.32 -12.34 -12.57
C ASP A 82 -14.60 -12.13 -11.74
N SER A 83 -15.46 -13.14 -11.62
CA SER A 83 -16.74 -13.07 -10.93
C SER A 83 -16.71 -13.60 -9.48
N THR A 84 -15.55 -13.92 -8.92
CA THR A 84 -15.44 -14.49 -7.57
C THR A 84 -14.67 -13.55 -6.65
N LEU A 85 -15.26 -13.24 -5.49
CA LEU A 85 -14.63 -12.48 -4.41
C LEU A 85 -14.10 -13.42 -3.33
N TYR A 86 -12.85 -13.23 -2.95
CA TYR A 86 -12.19 -13.90 -1.84
C TYR A 86 -11.95 -12.91 -0.71
N LEU A 87 -12.27 -13.29 0.54
CA LEU A 87 -11.94 -12.54 1.74
C LEU A 87 -11.27 -13.43 2.77
N TRP A 88 -10.31 -12.88 3.50
CA TRP A 88 -9.66 -13.58 4.60
C TRP A 88 -9.07 -12.59 5.61
N ASP A 89 -8.89 -13.03 6.84
CA ASP A 89 -8.17 -12.28 7.87
C ASP A 89 -6.66 -12.36 7.60
N TYR A 90 -6.00 -11.24 7.30
CA TYR A 90 -4.57 -11.24 6.96
C TYR A 90 -3.65 -11.26 8.18
N CYS A 91 -4.20 -11.13 9.40
CA CYS A 91 -3.44 -11.21 10.65
C CYS A 91 -3.25 -12.67 11.12
N GLN A 92 -4.04 -13.62 10.61
CA GLN A 92 -3.90 -15.04 10.92
C GLN A 92 -2.85 -15.72 10.04
N GLU A 93 -2.07 -16.64 10.61
CA GLU A 93 -1.03 -17.39 9.87
C GLU A 93 -1.61 -18.33 8.81
N ASN A 94 -2.78 -18.92 9.08
CA ASN A 94 -3.49 -19.81 8.16
C ASN A 94 -4.99 -19.46 8.13
N PRO A 95 -5.35 -18.37 7.45
CA PRO A 95 -6.70 -17.86 7.51
C PRO A 95 -7.68 -18.71 6.70
N ALA A 96 -8.89 -18.84 7.22
CA ALA A 96 -10.01 -19.34 6.42
C ALA A 96 -10.34 -18.34 5.31
N VAL A 97 -10.50 -18.83 4.09
CA VAL A 97 -10.86 -18.00 2.93
C VAL A 97 -12.35 -18.15 2.67
N LEU A 98 -13.07 -17.04 2.79
CA LEU A 98 -14.45 -16.93 2.34
C LEU A 98 -14.46 -16.67 0.83
N SER A 99 -15.24 -17.43 0.08
CA SER A 99 -15.45 -17.25 -1.36
C SER A 99 -16.91 -16.89 -1.64
N VAL A 100 -17.12 -15.79 -2.35
CA VAL A 100 -18.44 -15.26 -2.71
C VAL A 100 -18.53 -15.12 -4.22
N PRO A 101 -19.30 -15.98 -4.90
CA PRO A 101 -19.51 -15.87 -6.34
C PRO A 101 -20.52 -14.76 -6.68
N ALA A 102 -20.32 -14.12 -7.83
CA ALA A 102 -21.25 -13.19 -8.47
C ALA A 102 -21.57 -13.66 -9.90
N ASP A 103 -22.62 -13.11 -10.51
CA ASP A 103 -23.04 -13.46 -11.87
C ASP A 103 -22.11 -12.90 -12.96
N SER A 104 -21.26 -11.92 -12.63
CA SER A 104 -20.44 -11.19 -13.59
C SER A 104 -19.15 -10.69 -12.94
N ALA A 105 -18.21 -10.26 -13.77
CA ALA A 105 -16.91 -9.81 -13.30
C ALA A 105 -17.01 -8.61 -12.35
N ILE A 106 -16.33 -8.72 -11.22
CA ILE A 106 -16.28 -7.72 -10.18
C ILE A 106 -15.37 -6.57 -10.62
N ILE A 107 -15.89 -5.35 -10.55
CA ILE A 107 -15.18 -4.14 -10.95
C ILE A 107 -14.63 -3.34 -9.76
N SER A 108 -15.32 -3.39 -8.62
CA SER A 108 -14.97 -2.64 -7.42
C SER A 108 -15.60 -3.32 -6.20
N VAL A 109 -14.92 -3.17 -5.06
CA VAL A 109 -15.37 -3.68 -3.76
C VAL A 109 -15.10 -2.59 -2.73
N ALA A 110 -16.09 -2.31 -1.89
CA ALA A 110 -15.96 -1.38 -0.78
C ALA A 110 -16.76 -1.90 0.42
N ALA A 111 -16.21 -1.72 1.62
CA ALA A 111 -16.96 -1.87 2.86
C ALA A 111 -17.63 -0.52 3.18
N CYS A 112 -18.93 -0.53 3.46
CA CYS A 112 -19.71 0.67 3.74
C CYS A 112 -20.48 0.50 5.04
N ALA A 113 -20.62 1.59 5.80
CA ALA A 113 -21.49 1.60 6.97
C ALA A 113 -22.96 1.37 6.55
N PRO A 114 -23.71 0.50 7.25
CA PRO A 114 -25.12 0.26 6.96
C PRO A 114 -25.96 1.52 7.24
N ARG A 115 -27.04 1.71 6.48
CA ARG A 115 -27.98 2.81 6.72
C ARG A 115 -28.75 2.59 8.01
N ALA A 116 -28.75 3.60 8.88
CA ALA A 116 -29.47 3.58 10.16
C ALA A 116 -30.96 3.26 9.96
N GLY A 117 -31.50 2.38 10.81
CA GLY A 117 -32.92 2.00 10.82
C GLY A 117 -33.36 1.04 9.71
N VAL A 118 -32.46 0.59 8.82
CA VAL A 118 -32.76 -0.41 7.79
C VAL A 118 -32.38 -1.81 8.24
N PHE A 119 -31.29 -1.91 8.99
CA PHE A 119 -30.71 -3.17 9.45
C PHE A 119 -30.94 -3.36 10.94
N GLU A 120 -31.14 -4.61 11.39
CA GLU A 120 -31.22 -4.91 12.82
C GLU A 120 -29.90 -4.58 13.53
N GLY A 121 -29.98 -4.14 14.78
CA GLY A 121 -28.88 -3.49 15.52
C GLY A 121 -27.63 -4.35 15.81
N SER A 122 -27.56 -5.58 15.32
CA SER A 122 -26.37 -6.44 15.45
C SER A 122 -25.33 -6.22 14.34
N LEU A 123 -25.61 -5.36 13.36
CA LEU A 123 -24.62 -4.99 12.34
C LEU A 123 -23.71 -3.88 12.87
N SER A 124 -22.48 -4.27 13.23
CA SER A 124 -21.43 -3.36 13.66
C SER A 124 -21.08 -2.38 12.53
N SER A 125 -21.49 -1.12 12.67
CA SER A 125 -20.84 0.00 12.01
C SER A 125 -19.49 0.16 12.68
N ALA A 126 -18.42 -0.26 12.02
CA ALA A 126 -17.10 0.11 12.49
C ALA A 126 -16.93 1.64 12.30
N ALA A 127 -16.30 2.27 13.29
CA ALA A 127 -16.21 3.72 13.49
C ALA A 127 -14.82 4.06 14.04
#